data_AF-A0A1Y6BV38-F1
#
_entry.id   AF-A0A1Y6BV38-F1
#
_cell.length_a   1.000
_cell.length_b   1.000
_cell.length_c   1.000
_cell.angle_alpha   90.00
_cell.angle_beta   90.00
_cell.angle_gamma   90.00
#
_symmetry.space_group_name_H-M   'P 1'
#
loop_
_entity.id
_entity.type
_entity.pdbx_description
1 polymer ?
#
loop_
_entity_poly.entity_id
_entity_poly.type
_entity_poly.pdbx_seq_one_letter_code
_entity_poly.pdbx_strand_id
1 'polypeptide(L)' 'MKESLKYQTMLEEVEGIVKEMSSPDLDLDQMVNKVERGYELIQLMRDRLQQTKAKVEDLHAKYDGSE' A
#
# COMPACT_ATOMS: atom_id res chain seq x y z
N MET A 1 10.93 -12.17 3.39
CA MET A 1 9.74 -12.43 4.25
C MET A 1 9.23 -11.21 5.00
N LYS A 2 10.07 -10.40 5.70
CA LYS A 2 9.58 -9.22 6.46
C LYS A 2 8.85 -8.15 5.64
N GLU A 3 9.25 -7.91 4.39
CA GLU A 3 8.63 -6.85 3.56
C GLU A 3 7.26 -7.23 3.01
N SER A 4 7.06 -8.49 2.57
CA SER A 4 5.75 -8.95 2.08
C SER A 4 4.72 -8.98 3.21
N LEU A 5 5.12 -9.41 4.41
CA LEU A 5 4.30 -9.33 5.61
C LEU A 5 3.86 -7.88 5.90
N LYS A 6 4.77 -6.91 5.78
CA LYS A 6 4.41 -5.49 5.97
C LYS A 6 3.48 -4.96 4.88
N TYR A 7 3.60 -5.41 3.64
CA TYR A 7 2.70 -4.98 2.56
C TYR A 7 1.29 -5.58 2.73
N GLN A 8 1.23 -6.86 3.06
CA GLN A 8 -0.01 -7.57 3.36
C GLN A 8 -0.78 -6.90 4.49
N THR A 9 -0.10 -6.52 5.58
CA THR A 9 -0.75 -5.80 6.70
C THR A 9 -1.33 -4.45 6.26
N MET A 10 -0.63 -3.69 5.41
CA MET A 10 -1.18 -2.41 4.90
C MET A 10 -2.41 -2.63 4.01
N LEU A 11 -2.40 -3.70 3.20
CA LEU A 11 -3.55 -4.07 2.37
C LEU A 11 -4.77 -4.46 3.22
N GLU A 12 -4.56 -5.30 4.24
CA GLU A 12 -5.61 -5.71 5.19
C GLU A 12 -6.20 -4.49 5.93
N GLU A 13 -5.37 -3.52 6.29
CA GLU A 13 -5.82 -2.27 6.93
C GLU A 13 -6.70 -1.44 5.98
N VAL A 14 -6.33 -1.30 4.70
CA VAL A 14 -7.15 -0.63 3.68
C VAL A 14 -8.48 -1.35 3.47
N GLU A 15 -8.48 -2.68 3.38
CA GLU A 15 -9.70 -3.48 3.26
C GLU A 15 -10.62 -3.31 4.47
N GLY A 16 -10.04 -3.25 5.68
CA GLY A 16 -10.74 -2.94 6.92
C GLY A 16 -11.41 -1.56 6.89
N ILE A 17 -10.67 -0.54 6.45
CA ILE A 17 -11.19 0.83 6.28
C ILE A 17 -12.38 0.84 5.32
N VAL A 18 -12.27 0.19 4.15
CA VAL A 18 -13.38 0.13 3.17
C VAL A 18 -14.61 -0.56 3.77
N LYS A 19 -14.42 -1.63 4.53
CA LYS A 19 -15.52 -2.33 5.21
C LYS A 19 -16.19 -1.44 6.25
N GLU A 20 -15.42 -0.73 7.07
CA GLU A 20 -15.95 0.18 8.08
C GLU A 20 -16.66 1.39 7.45
N MET A 21 -16.18 1.86 6.29
CA MET A 21 -16.84 2.94 5.53
C MET A 21 -18.23 2.55 5.00
N SER A 22 -18.50 1.25 4.86
CA SER A 22 -19.82 0.74 4.47
C SER A 22 -20.80 0.60 5.63
N SER A 23 -20.38 0.92 6.86
CA SER A 23 -21.23 0.82 8.04
C SER A 23 -22.32 1.90 8.05
N PRO A 24 -23.59 1.54 8.35
CA PRO A 24 -24.68 2.52 8.46
C PRO A 24 -24.54 3.46 9.67
N ASP A 25 -23.69 3.11 10.65
CA ASP A 25 -23.50 3.86 11.89
C ASP A 25 -22.30 4.82 11.85
N LEU A 26 -21.71 5.04 10.66
CA LEU A 26 -20.54 5.89 10.49
C LEU A 26 -20.94 7.38 10.40
N ASP A 27 -20.48 8.18 11.36
CA ASP A 27 -20.63 9.63 11.29
C ASP A 27 -19.60 10.29 10.34
N LEU A 28 -19.85 11.57 10.00
CA LEU A 28 -19.04 12.31 9.04
C LEU A 28 -17.58 12.48 9.49
N ASP A 29 -17.35 12.74 10.78
CA ASP A 29 -16.00 12.95 11.31
C ASP A 29 -15.19 11.63 11.24
N GLN A 30 -15.80 10.51 11.59
CA GLN A 30 -15.22 9.18 11.42
C GLN A 30 -14.94 8.85 9.96
N MET A 31 -15.83 9.25 9.04
CA MET A 31 -15.61 9.07 7.60
C MET A 31 -14.36 9.82 7.12
N VAL A 32 -14.20 11.09 7.51
CA VAL A 32 -13.02 11.90 7.15
C VAL A 32 -11.73 11.24 7.63
N ASN A 33 -11.69 10.84 8.91
CA ASN A 33 -10.52 10.17 9.49
C ASN A 33 -10.15 8.86 8.76
N LYS A 34 -11.16 8.07 8.38
CA LYS A 34 -10.96 6.81 7.64
C LYS A 34 -10.43 7.05 6.23
N VAL A 35 -10.95 8.06 5.55
CA VAL A 35 -10.48 8.45 4.20
C VAL A 35 -9.03 8.92 4.26
N GLU A 36 -8.68 9.80 5.20
CA GLU A 36 -7.31 10.28 5.40
C GLU A 36 -6.35 9.11 5.62
N ARG A 37 -6.70 8.20 6.54
CA ARG A 37 -5.88 7.01 6.81
C ARG A 37 -5.74 6.10 5.58
N GLY A 38 -6.81 5.90 4.83
CA GLY A 38 -6.78 5.14 3.59
C GLY A 38 -5.83 5.75 2.55
N TYR A 39 -5.84 7.08 2.41
CA TYR A 39 -4.92 7.79 1.51
C TYR A 39 -3.45 7.62 1.91
N GLU A 40 -3.13 7.73 3.20
CA GLU A 40 -1.78 7.51 3.72
C GLU A 40 -1.27 6.11 3.37
N LEU A 41 -2.10 5.08 3.61
CA LEU A 41 -1.76 3.68 3.34
C LEU A 41 -1.53 3.44 1.85
N ILE A 42 -2.42 3.94 1.00
CA ILE A 42 -2.31 3.82 -0.46
C ILE A 42 -1.03 4.51 -0.96
N GLN A 43 -0.69 5.68 -0.42
CA GLN A 43 0.53 6.38 -0.77
C GLN A 43 1.77 5.55 -0.40
N LEU A 44 1.83 5.04 0.83
CA LEU A 44 2.92 4.17 1.29
C LEU A 44 3.07 2.90 0.45
N MET A 45 1.96 2.28 0.08
CA MET A 45 1.95 1.09 -0.77
C MET A 45 2.50 1.40 -2.17
N ARG A 46 2.07 2.51 -2.78
CA ARG A 46 2.55 2.98 -4.09
C ARG A 46 4.05 3.26 -4.06
N ASP A 47 4.56 3.93 -3.03
CA ASP A 47 5.99 4.23 -2.90
C ASP A 47 6.82 2.94 -2.83
N ARG A 48 6.34 1.93 -2.10
CA ARG A 48 7.02 0.62 -2.04
C ARG A 48 6.98 -0.13 -3.37
N LEU A 49 5.87 -0.07 -4.10
CA LEU A 49 5.79 -0.67 -5.43
C LEU A 49 6.78 0.00 -6.39
N GLN A 50 6.90 1.32 -6.35
CA GLN A 50 7.88 2.05 -7.15
C GLN A 50 9.32 1.66 -6.78
N GLN A 51 9.65 1.59 -5.49
CA GLN A 51 10.97 1.15 -5.04
C GLN A 51 11.29 -0.28 -5.47
N THR A 52 10.30 -1.18 -5.41
CA THR A 52 10.45 -2.56 -5.85
C THR A 52 10.67 -2.63 -7.37
N LYS A 53 9.90 -1.86 -8.14
CA LYS A 53 10.06 -1.74 -9.59
C LYS A 53 11.47 -1.27 -9.95
N ALA A 54 11.96 -0.21 -9.31
CA ALA A 54 13.31 0.31 -9.56
C ALA A 54 14.40 -0.72 -9.25
N LYS A 55 14.25 -1.50 -8.17
CA LYS A 55 15.19 -2.60 -7.85
C LYS A 55 15.18 -3.70 -8.91
N VAL A 56 14.00 -4.05 -9.44
CA VAL A 56 13.87 -5.05 -10.50
C VAL A 56 14.51 -4.55 -11.80
N GLU A 57 14.31 -3.29 -12.16
CA GLU A 57 14.94 -2.66 -13.32
C GLU A 57 16.47 -2.61 -13.20
N ASP A 58 17.00 -2.25 -12.02
CA ASP A 58 18.45 -2.27 -11.74
C ASP A 58 19.04 -3.69 -11.84
N LEU A 59 18.32 -4.70 -11.34
CA LEU A 59 18.72 -6.09 -11.51
C LEU A 59 18.74 -6.48 -13.00
N HIS A 60 17.68 -6.17 -13.75
CA HIS A 60 17.62 -6.48 -15.18
C HIS A 60 18.80 -5.85 -15.95
N ALA A 61 19.10 -4.56 -15.70
CA ALA A 61 20.21 -3.87 -16.33
C ALA A 61 21.58 -4.50 -16.00
N LYS A 62 21.78 -4.98 -14.77
CA LYS A 62 23.01 -5.68 -14.36
C LYS A 62 23.18 -7.03 -15.06
N TYR A 63 22.09 -7.77 -15.24
CA TYR A 63 22.15 -9.09 -15.88
C TYR A 63 22.14 -9.01 -17.43
N ASP A 64 21.49 -8.01 -18.04
CA ASP A 64 21.56 -7.76 -19.50
C ASP A 64 22.92 -7.20 -19.95
N GLY A 65 23.63 -6.47 -19.09
CA GLY A 65 24.96 -5.93 -19.38
C GLY A 65 26.12 -6.90 -19.17
N SER A 66 25.83 -8.19 -18.95
CA SER A 66 26.82 -9.25 -18.65
C SER A 66 27.10 -10.19 -19.84
N GLU A 67 26.83 -9.76 -21.08
CA GLU A 67 27.31 -10.39 -22.33
C GLU A 67 28.40 -9.58 -23.01
#